data_AF-A0A3N6G535-F1
#
_entry.id   AF-A0A3N6G535-F1
#
_cell.length_a   1.000
_cell.length_b   1.000
_cell.length_c   1.000
_cell.angle_alpha   90.00
_cell.angle_beta   90.00
_cell.angle_gamma   90.00
#
_symmetry.space_group_name_H-M   'P 1'
#
loop_
_entity.id
_entity.type
_entity.pdbx_description
1 polymer ?
#
loop_
_entity_poly.entity_id
_entity_poly.type
_entity_poly.pdbx_seq_one_letter_code
_entity_poly.pdbx_strand_id
1 'polypeptide(L)'
;MTVVSAERRGNFLGLVDRFWRKSDYRMKAINNDVDFPAIYAQTKDGFGVSLRFGGKGQAFLQVDSPCVKKSDVADSTTSPNGPSYEGVYPLPRPNIRSPFWSAGAP
;
A
#
# COMPACT_ATOMS: atom_id res chain seq x y z
N MET A 1 -1.66 2.56 12.33
CA MET A 1 -1.07 2.76 10.97
C MET A 1 -0.57 4.19 10.85
N THR A 2 0.45 4.45 10.02
CA THR A 2 1.05 5.78 9.84
C THR A 2 0.16 6.72 9.01
N VAL A 3 0.01 7.97 9.45
CA VAL A 3 -0.66 9.04 8.69
C VAL A 3 0.32 9.58 7.63
N VAL A 4 -0.02 9.46 6.34
CA VAL A 4 0.76 10.10 5.26
C VAL A 4 0.04 11.38 4.81
N SER A 5 0.71 12.52 4.97
CA SER A 5 0.16 13.83 4.61
C SER A 5 -0.07 13.96 3.11
N ALA A 6 -1.01 14.82 2.71
CA ALA A 6 -1.40 14.98 1.31
C ALA A 6 -0.20 15.35 0.43
N GLU A 7 0.67 16.23 0.93
CA GLU A 7 1.88 16.73 0.27
C GLU A 7 2.95 15.65 0.07
N ARG A 8 2.87 14.55 0.84
CA ARG A 8 3.83 13.44 0.79
C ARG A 8 3.38 12.27 -0.07
N ARG A 9 2.08 12.13 -0.37
CA ARG A 9 1.53 10.97 -1.11
C ARG A 9 2.14 10.84 -2.50
N GLY A 10 2.15 11.91 -3.29
CA GLY A 10 2.72 11.91 -4.64
C GLY A 10 4.21 11.54 -4.64
N ASN A 11 4.98 12.10 -3.70
CA ASN A 11 6.40 11.79 -3.52
C ASN A 11 6.63 10.31 -3.16
N PHE A 12 5.78 9.75 -2.29
CA PHE A 12 5.81 8.34 -1.94
C PHE A 12 5.57 7.48 -3.20
N LEU A 13 4.51 7.75 -3.96
CA LEU A 13 4.21 7.00 -5.18
C LEU A 13 5.35 7.10 -6.20
N GLY A 14 5.97 8.27 -6.34
CA GLY A 14 7.12 8.45 -7.22
C GLY A 14 8.34 7.62 -6.81
N LEU A 15 8.60 7.43 -5.51
CA LEU A 15 9.66 6.52 -5.04
C LEU A 15 9.38 5.07 -5.44
N VAL A 16 8.13 4.63 -5.29
CA VAL A 16 7.72 3.25 -5.58
C VAL A 16 7.64 2.98 -7.09
N ASP A 17 7.12 3.93 -7.89
CA ASP A 17 7.13 3.82 -9.35
C ASP A 17 8.57 3.63 -9.88
N ARG A 18 9.53 4.43 -9.40
CA ARG A 18 10.94 4.27 -9.78
C ARG A 18 11.51 2.91 -9.38
N PHE A 19 11.21 2.45 -8.17
CA PHE A 19 11.66 1.15 -7.68
C PHE A 19 11.08 0.01 -8.53
N TRP A 20 9.77 -0.01 -8.75
CA TRP A 20 9.08 -1.02 -9.55
C TRP A 20 9.59 -1.07 -11.00
N ARG A 21 9.81 0.08 -11.64
CA ARG A 21 10.42 0.14 -12.97
C ARG A 21 11.83 -0.46 -12.99
N LYS A 22 12.66 -0.15 -11.98
CA LYS A 22 14.00 -0.74 -11.83
C LYS A 22 13.96 -2.25 -11.56
N SER A 23 12.87 -2.75 -10.98
CA SER A 23 12.61 -4.17 -10.74
C SER A 23 11.91 -4.87 -11.91
N ASP A 24 11.84 -4.23 -13.09
CA ASP A 24 11.19 -4.75 -14.30
C ASP A 24 9.70 -5.07 -14.13
N TYR A 25 9.00 -4.33 -13.27
CA TYR A 25 7.54 -4.44 -13.19
C TYR A 25 6.93 -3.69 -14.37
N ARG A 26 5.90 -4.29 -14.98
CA ARG A 26 5.13 -3.62 -16.02
C ARG A 26 4.12 -2.68 -15.38
N MET A 27 4.35 -1.38 -15.50
CA MET A 27 3.39 -0.37 -15.05
C MET A 27 2.08 -0.48 -15.85
N LYS A 28 0.95 -0.45 -15.13
CA LYS A 28 -0.39 -0.67 -15.69
C LYS A 28 -1.21 0.60 -15.76
N ALA A 29 -1.24 1.38 -14.68
CA ALA A 29 -2.01 2.61 -14.58
C ALA A 29 -1.49 3.49 -13.45
N ILE A 30 -1.83 4.77 -13.51
CA ILE A 30 -1.60 5.76 -12.45
C ILE A 30 -2.92 6.49 -12.23
N ASN A 31 -3.34 6.60 -10.97
CA ASN A 31 -4.43 7.50 -10.57
C ASN A 31 -3.82 8.77 -9.97
N ASN A 32 -4.06 9.91 -10.62
CA ASN A 32 -3.55 11.22 -10.22
C ASN A 32 -4.54 12.01 -9.35
N ASP A 33 -5.59 11.36 -8.85
CA ASP A 33 -6.53 11.97 -7.91
C ASP A 33 -5.79 12.53 -6.67
N VAL A 34 -6.16 13.73 -6.24
CA VAL A 34 -5.47 14.42 -5.13
C VAL A 34 -5.71 13.73 -3.79
N ASP A 35 -6.91 13.17 -3.60
CA ASP A 35 -7.32 12.53 -2.36
C ASP A 35 -6.98 11.04 -2.34
N PHE A 36 -7.15 10.37 -3.48
CA PHE A 36 -6.98 8.93 -3.66
C PHE A 36 -5.91 8.55 -4.70
N PRO A 37 -4.69 9.11 -4.63
CA PRO A 37 -3.67 8.82 -5.61
C PRO A 37 -3.21 7.35 -5.51
N ALA A 38 -2.87 6.75 -6.66
CA ALA A 38 -2.50 5.35 -6.74
C ALA A 38 -1.58 5.04 -7.92
N ILE A 39 -0.80 3.96 -7.79
CA ILE A 39 -0.07 3.33 -8.89
C ILE A 39 -0.37 1.84 -8.95
N TYR A 40 -0.39 1.31 -10.17
CA TYR A 40 -0.71 -0.09 -10.45
C TYR A 40 0.35 -0.66 -11.38
N ALA A 41 0.83 -1.86 -11.07
CA ALA A 41 1.85 -2.55 -11.83
C ALA A 41 1.57 -4.06 -11.88
N GLN A 42 2.38 -4.77 -12.66
CA GLN A 42 2.39 -6.22 -12.70
C GLN A 42 3.84 -6.72 -12.61
N THR A 43 4.09 -7.74 -11.78
CA THR A 43 5.40 -8.40 -11.73
C THR A 43 5.63 -9.25 -12.99
N LYS A 44 6.88 -9.71 -13.20
CA LYS A 44 7.20 -10.67 -14.27
C LYS A 44 6.40 -11.96 -14.18
N ASP A 45 6.16 -12.43 -12.96
CA ASP A 45 5.42 -13.67 -12.68
C ASP A 45 3.89 -13.49 -12.76
N GLY A 46 3.43 -12.31 -13.19
CA GLY A 46 2.02 -12.04 -13.48
C GLY A 46 1.19 -11.53 -12.31
N PHE A 47 1.78 -11.33 -11.12
CA PHE A 47 1.08 -10.76 -9.96
C PHE A 47 0.71 -9.31 -10.20
N GLY A 48 -0.53 -8.95 -9.94
CA GLY A 48 -0.96 -7.55 -9.88
C GLY A 48 -0.46 -6.92 -8.59
N VAL A 49 0.12 -5.72 -8.65
CA VAL A 49 0.58 -4.99 -7.46
C VAL A 49 0.03 -3.58 -7.52
N SER A 50 -0.53 -3.10 -6.41
CA SER A 50 -0.99 -1.72 -6.29
C SER A 50 -0.56 -1.07 -4.98
N LEU A 51 -0.23 0.21 -5.07
CA LEU A 51 -0.02 1.09 -3.92
C LEU A 51 -0.99 2.25 -4.04
N ARG A 52 -1.85 2.40 -3.03
CA ARG A 52 -2.98 3.33 -3.07
C ARG A 52 -3.09 4.09 -1.75
N PHE A 53 -3.51 5.35 -1.82
CA PHE A 53 -3.88 6.11 -0.63
C PHE A 53 -5.40 6.20 -0.49
N GLY A 54 -5.89 5.94 0.72
CA GLY A 54 -7.29 6.07 1.10
C GLY A 54 -7.52 7.16 2.15
N GLY A 55 -8.73 7.17 2.72
CA GLY A 55 -9.14 8.22 3.65
C GLY A 55 -8.20 8.42 4.84
N LYS A 56 -7.93 9.70 5.16
CA LYS A 56 -6.95 10.16 6.16
C LYS A 56 -5.50 9.70 5.89
N GLY A 57 -5.12 9.49 4.63
CA GLY A 57 -3.74 9.19 4.24
C GLY A 57 -3.31 7.75 4.54
N GLN A 58 -4.26 6.82 4.60
CA GLN A 58 -3.98 5.40 4.79
C GLN A 58 -3.35 4.83 3.52
N ALA A 59 -2.14 4.28 3.62
CA ALA A 59 -1.51 3.56 2.53
C ALA A 59 -2.01 2.10 2.49
N PHE A 60 -2.32 1.61 1.29
CA PHE A 60 -2.66 0.22 1.01
C PHE A 60 -1.67 -0.33 -0.01
N LEU A 61 -0.92 -1.35 0.37
CA LEU A 61 -0.15 -2.19 -0.54
C LEU A 61 -0.93 -3.48 -0.74
N GLN A 62 -1.28 -3.79 -1.99
CA GLN A 62 -2.02 -4.99 -2.34
C GLN A 62 -1.27 -5.75 -3.43
N VAL A 63 -1.23 -7.07 -3.28
CA VAL A 63 -0.63 -8.00 -4.24
C VAL A 63 -1.69 -9.07 -4.56
N ASP A 64 -2.09 -9.14 -5.82
CA ASP A 64 -3.08 -10.09 -6.31
C ASP A 64 -2.38 -11.16 -7.14
N SER A 65 -2.59 -12.43 -6.79
CA SER A 65 -2.01 -13.53 -7.56
C SER A 65 -2.68 -13.69 -8.93
N PRO A 66 -1.96 -14.20 -9.94
CA PRO A 66 -2.62 -14.74 -11.11
C PRO A 66 -3.54 -15.92 -10.72
N CYS A 67 -4.31 -16.42 -11.69
CA CYS A 67 -5.13 -17.61 -11.46
C CYS A 67 -4.26 -18.78 -10.98
N VAL A 68 -4.57 -19.31 -9.80
CA VAL A 68 -3.90 -20.46 -9.19
C VAL A 68 -4.93 -21.49 -8.74
N LYS A 69 -4.52 -22.75 -8.61
CA LYS A 69 -5.33 -23.76 -7.94
C LYS A 69 -5.34 -23.48 -6.44
N LYS A 70 -6.49 -23.67 -5.79
CA LYS A 70 -6.59 -23.55 -4.34
C LYS A 70 -5.60 -24.52 -3.69
N SER A 71 -4.83 -24.00 -2.74
CA SER A 71 -3.93 -24.78 -1.89
C SER A 71 -4.21 -24.38 -0.45
N ASP A 72 -4.14 -25.35 0.45
CA ASP A 72 -4.15 -25.07 1.88
C ASP A 72 -2.80 -24.45 2.27
N VAL A 73 -2.84 -23.36 3.02
CA VAL A 73 -1.68 -22.63 3.52
C VAL A 73 -1.89 -22.43 5.01
N ALA A 74 -0.87 -22.73 5.81
CA ALA A 74 -0.93 -22.52 7.24
C ALA A 74 -0.96 -21.02 7.57
N ASP A 75 -1.63 -20.66 8.66
CA ASP A 75 -1.60 -19.30 9.17
C ASP A 75 -0.18 -18.86 9.55
N SER A 76 0.07 -17.56 9.49
CA SER A 76 1.36 -17.01 9.93
C SER A 76 1.54 -17.19 11.43
N THR A 77 2.65 -17.81 11.83
CA THR A 77 3.05 -17.92 13.24
C THR A 77 3.81 -16.69 13.74
N THR A 78 4.05 -15.70 12.88
CA THR A 78 4.84 -14.51 13.20
C THR A 78 3.96 -13.41 13.76
N SER A 79 4.31 -12.90 14.94
CA SER A 79 3.62 -11.74 15.52
C SER A 79 3.79 -10.48 14.64
N PRO A 80 2.75 -9.65 14.49
CA PRO A 80 2.87 -8.41 13.76
C PRO A 80 3.84 -7.44 14.46
N ASN A 81 4.63 -6.70 13.68
CA ASN A 81 5.48 -5.60 14.16
C ASN A 81 4.68 -4.34 14.56
N GLY A 82 3.39 -4.49 14.84
CA GLY A 82 2.43 -3.45 15.19
C GLY A 82 1.16 -4.08 15.78
N PRO A 83 0.11 -3.29 16.05
CA PRO A 83 -1.14 -3.83 16.59
C PRO A 83 -1.73 -4.89 15.64
N SER A 84 -2.14 -6.03 16.20
CA SER A 84 -3.04 -6.94 15.49
C SER A 84 -4.43 -6.29 15.43
N TYR A 85 -5.05 -6.34 14.26
CA TYR A 85 -6.45 -5.92 14.05
C TYR A 85 -7.35 -7.10 13.70
N GLU A 86 -6.91 -8.33 14.02
CA GLU A 86 -7.75 -9.51 13.89
C GLU A 86 -9.03 -9.35 14.72
N GLY A 87 -10.19 -9.63 14.10
CA GLY A 87 -11.50 -9.46 14.72
C GLY A 87 -11.95 -8.01 14.95
N VAL A 88 -11.17 -6.99 14.54
CA VAL A 88 -11.52 -5.58 14.74
C VAL A 88 -12.24 -5.03 13.51
N TYR A 89 -13.50 -4.63 13.69
CA TYR A 89 -14.27 -3.90 12.68
C TYR A 89 -15.15 -2.81 13.32
N PRO A 90 -15.17 -1.57 12.79
CA PRO A 90 -14.42 -1.10 11.61
C PRO A 90 -12.91 -0.98 11.89
N LEU A 91 -12.08 -1.21 10.86
CA LEU A 91 -10.63 -0.97 10.96
C LEU A 91 -10.37 0.50 11.33
N PRO A 92 -9.47 0.76 12.30
CA PRO A 92 -9.19 2.12 12.72
C PRO A 92 -8.50 2.91 11.61
N ARG A 93 -8.76 4.22 11.57
CA ARG A 93 -8.02 5.14 10.71
C ARG A 93 -6.55 5.22 11.15
N PRO A 94 -5.63 5.61 10.26
CA PRO A 94 -4.26 5.90 10.64
C PRO A 94 -4.20 6.94 11.78
N ASN A 95 -3.37 6.66 12.77
CA ASN A 95 -3.23 7.44 14.01
C ASN A 95 -1.77 7.54 14.50
N ILE A 96 -0.83 6.85 13.84
CA ILE A 96 0.59 6.93 14.16
C ILE A 96 1.21 8.05 13.34
N ARG A 97 1.99 8.92 13.99
CA ARG A 97 2.68 10.01 13.32
C ARG A 97 4.16 9.72 13.14
N SER A 98 4.65 9.97 11.94
CA SER A 98 6.07 10.01 11.60
C SER A 98 6.49 11.48 11.41
N PRO A 99 7.64 11.92 11.96
CA PRO A 99 8.13 13.28 11.75
C PRO A 99 8.25 13.67 10.27
N PHE A 100 8.56 12.71 9.40
CA PHE A 100 8.70 12.93 7.97
C PHE A 100 7.38 12.74 7.21
N TRP A 101 6.75 11.57 7.34
CA TRP A 101 5.57 11.21 6.53
C TRP A 101 4.30 11.94 6.94
N SER A 102 4.19 12.33 8.21
CA SER A 102 3.02 13.02 8.75
C SER A 102 3.20 14.54 8.86
N ALA A 103 4.33 15.07 8.39
CA ALA A 103 4.58 16.52 8.38
C ALA A 103 3.49 17.24 7.58
N GLY A 104 2.84 18.22 8.22
CA GLY A 104 1.75 19.00 7.63
C GLY A 104 0.37 18.31 7.64
N ALA A 105 0.28 17.05 8.06
CA ALA A 105 -1.03 16.43 8.28
C ALA A 105 -1.78 17.14 9.43
N PRO A 106 -3.13 17.18 9.41
CA PRO A 106 -3.95 17.56 10.56
C PRO A 106 -3.74 16.64 11.78
#